data_AF-A0A183P6Q1-F1
#
_entry.id   AF-A0A183P6Q1-F1
#
_cell.length_a   1.000
_cell.length_b   1.000
_cell.length_c   1.000
_cell.angle_alpha   90.00
_cell.angle_beta   90.00
_cell.angle_gamma   90.00
#
_symmetry.space_group_name_H-M   'P 1'
#
loop_
_entity.id
_entity.type
_entity.pdbx_description
1 polymer ?
#
loop_
_entity_poly.entity_id
_entity_poly.type
_entity_poly.pdbx_seq_one_letter_code
_entity_poly.pdbx_strand_id
1 'polypeptide(L)'
;GRQGPTRAAIKIQSTFRRYRAQKQYDEQKRLRGAAAIISTSWIRYKKMKQLRERLSNTRKYCTEISQKKLKELGNNWERFEQNSHVVVHLPSASYSESIRQQLGSIEELEYMESRQIARICEIRNPNRDVVIVTRAPISDDLLEYYNKLLGLTTAIETGQAENQCSISSRYRIIVPEAIKYFHSNAASPMCLASLLKYSPRALKHIRRFIAGRPAILIPGFGEHDDIFYVANCLEIPVWSSTPSINSLFTLQSTTRRLVKQLLDTLSDRDISTDLKNQNISKASALFTSVITSRRKVIDDTRTNKLLEGFGKLKKDIDKFVTGQNYWPVEQPPGDFDIYTMDHLCETLASLFTENLPIKNWLLKIDHNNIDKHATAFISIENLQSFKWALEQRQWHGAARWNKKWAQETTYVKILSEVPQLLQRHLKLFPNSFYTDSTSFIEAFLKHGK
;
A
#
# COMPACT_ATOMS: atom_id res chain seq x y z
N GLY A 1 33.25 71.68 -50.59
CA GLY A 1 32.51 72.89 -50.98
C GLY A 1 31.99 73.63 -49.74
N ARG A 2 31.51 74.88 -49.87
CA ARG A 2 31.10 75.76 -48.74
C ARG A 2 30.06 75.15 -47.78
N GLN A 3 29.29 74.13 -48.19
CA GLN A 3 28.34 73.38 -47.33
C GLN A 3 28.87 72.03 -46.78
N GLY A 4 30.15 71.73 -46.98
CA GLY A 4 30.80 70.49 -46.52
C GLY A 4 30.70 70.24 -45.02
N PRO A 5 30.97 71.25 -44.15
CA PRO A 5 30.85 71.09 -42.70
C PRO A 5 29.43 70.74 -42.26
N THR A 6 28.42 71.40 -42.85
CA THR A 6 27.01 71.15 -42.56
C THR A 6 26.57 69.75 -42.99
N ARG A 7 26.98 69.29 -44.19
CA ARG A 7 26.69 67.92 -44.65
C ARG A 7 27.38 66.85 -43.80
N ALA A 8 28.62 67.10 -43.37
CA ALA A 8 29.35 66.22 -42.46
C ALA A 8 28.64 66.14 -41.09
N ALA A 9 28.24 67.28 -40.52
CA ALA A 9 27.49 67.33 -39.26
C ALA A 9 26.16 66.55 -39.37
N ILE A 10 25.38 66.75 -40.45
CA ILE A 10 24.14 66.00 -40.69
C ILE A 10 24.40 64.50 -40.80
N LYS A 11 25.48 64.09 -41.50
CA LYS A 11 25.85 62.67 -41.64
C LYS A 11 26.26 62.06 -40.30
N ILE A 12 27.05 62.76 -39.50
CA ILE A 12 27.47 62.32 -38.16
C ILE A 12 26.23 62.20 -37.25
N GLN A 13 25.37 63.22 -37.22
CA GLN A 13 24.16 63.23 -36.41
C GLN A 13 23.16 62.13 -36.81
N SER A 14 22.93 61.93 -38.10
CA SER A 14 22.04 60.86 -38.60
C SER A 14 22.59 59.48 -38.30
N THR A 15 23.91 59.27 -38.43
CA THR A 15 24.57 58.00 -38.09
C THR A 15 24.47 57.72 -36.59
N PHE A 16 24.70 58.73 -35.74
CA PHE A 16 24.55 58.61 -34.29
C PHE A 16 23.10 58.34 -33.86
N ARG A 17 22.12 59.04 -34.46
CA ARG A 17 20.69 58.79 -34.23
C ARG A 17 20.30 57.36 -34.61
N ARG A 18 20.77 56.87 -35.76
CA ARG A 18 20.55 55.48 -36.19
C ARG A 18 21.16 54.48 -35.21
N TYR A 19 22.41 54.69 -34.79
CA TYR A 19 23.08 53.82 -33.81
C TYR A 19 22.31 53.77 -32.48
N ARG A 20 21.88 54.93 -31.95
CA ARG A 20 21.08 55.00 -30.72
C ARG A 20 19.74 54.27 -30.88
N ALA A 21 19.03 54.49 -31.97
CA ALA A 21 17.75 53.83 -32.24
C ALA A 21 17.91 52.31 -32.37
N GLN A 22 18.97 51.84 -33.04
CA GLN A 22 19.27 50.41 -33.16
C GLN A 22 19.56 49.78 -31.80
N LYS A 23 20.40 50.42 -30.97
CA LYS A 23 20.68 49.93 -29.60
C LYS A 23 19.41 49.86 -28.73
N GLN A 24 18.52 50.85 -28.85
CA GLN A 24 17.24 50.85 -28.14
C GLN A 24 16.30 49.74 -28.64
N TYR A 25 16.24 49.52 -29.96
CA TYR A 25 15.46 48.45 -30.56
C TYR A 25 15.95 47.07 -30.12
N ASP A 26 17.27 46.85 -30.14
CA ASP A 26 17.88 45.59 -29.72
C ASP A 26 17.58 45.28 -28.24
N GLU A 27 17.66 46.29 -27.37
CA GLU A 27 17.29 46.16 -25.96
C GLU A 27 15.79 45.89 -25.79
N GLN A 28 14.91 46.59 -26.52
CA GLN A 28 13.48 46.34 -26.47
C GLN A 28 13.14 44.93 -26.98
N LYS A 29 13.81 44.44 -28.02
CA LYS A 29 13.66 43.08 -28.54
C LYS A 29 14.09 42.05 -27.51
N ARG A 30 15.22 42.28 -26.82
CA ARG A 30 15.70 41.45 -25.71
C ARG A 30 14.69 41.40 -24.56
N LEU A 31 14.20 42.55 -24.11
CA LEU A 31 13.21 42.67 -23.05
C LEU A 31 11.87 42.01 -23.41
N ARG A 32 11.39 42.18 -24.64
CA ARG A 32 10.18 41.49 -25.14
C ARG A 32 10.36 39.99 -25.18
N GLY A 33 11.52 39.49 -25.63
CA GLY A 33 11.86 38.07 -25.59
C GLY A 33 11.85 37.52 -24.16
N ALA A 34 12.51 38.22 -23.23
CA ALA A 34 12.50 37.86 -21.82
C ALA A 34 11.09 37.86 -21.21
N ALA A 35 10.29 38.88 -21.48
CA ALA A 35 8.90 38.97 -21.02
C ALA A 35 8.02 37.85 -21.57
N ALA A 36 8.21 37.45 -22.83
CA ALA A 36 7.50 36.32 -23.43
C ALA A 36 7.83 34.99 -22.73
N ILE A 37 9.11 34.76 -22.41
CA ILE A 37 9.56 33.56 -21.67
C ILE A 37 8.97 33.54 -20.26
N ILE A 38 9.05 34.67 -19.54
CA ILE A 38 8.53 34.81 -18.17
C ILE A 38 7.02 34.61 -18.15
N SER A 39 6.28 35.28 -19.04
CA SER A 39 4.82 35.17 -19.10
C SER A 39 4.37 33.75 -19.46
N THR A 40 5.01 33.10 -20.44
CA THR A 40 4.69 31.70 -20.80
C THR A 40 4.95 30.74 -19.64
N SER A 41 6.08 30.91 -18.95
CA SER A 41 6.43 30.11 -17.77
C SER A 41 5.42 30.32 -16.63
N TRP A 42 5.02 31.57 -16.39
CA TRP A 42 4.01 31.92 -15.39
C TRP A 42 2.63 31.33 -15.71
N ILE A 43 2.19 31.41 -16.97
CA ILE A 43 0.92 30.81 -17.42
C ILE A 43 0.95 29.30 -17.22
N ARG A 44 2.05 28.63 -17.59
CA ARG A 44 2.22 27.19 -17.38
C ARG A 44 2.18 26.83 -15.90
N TYR A 45 2.90 27.59 -15.06
CA TYR A 45 2.87 27.42 -13.61
C TYR A 45 1.45 27.56 -13.05
N LYS A 46 0.75 28.64 -13.42
CA LYS A 46 -0.62 28.90 -12.95
C LYS A 46 -1.59 27.79 -13.37
N LYS A 47 -1.53 27.35 -14.64
CA LYS A 47 -2.35 26.23 -15.14
C LYS A 47 -2.03 24.93 -14.42
N MET A 48 -0.75 24.62 -14.20
CA MET A 48 -0.33 23.41 -13.48
C MET A 48 -0.77 23.43 -12.02
N LYS A 49 -0.66 24.58 -11.34
CA LYS A 49 -1.15 24.78 -9.97
C LYS A 49 -2.65 24.53 -9.89
N GLN A 50 -3.44 25.16 -10.77
CA GLN A 50 -4.90 24.95 -10.84
C GLN A 50 -5.27 23.50 -11.13
N LEU A 51 -4.53 22.81 -12.00
CA LEU A 51 -4.77 21.40 -12.31
C LEU A 51 -4.50 20.51 -11.08
N ARG A 52 -3.39 20.73 -10.38
CA ARG A 52 -3.05 19.99 -9.15
C ARG A 52 -4.10 20.20 -8.05
N GLU A 53 -4.56 21.43 -7.87
CA GLU A 53 -5.64 21.75 -6.91
C GLU A 53 -6.94 21.03 -7.29
N ARG A 54 -7.35 21.07 -8.56
CA ARG A 54 -8.54 20.35 -9.04
C ARG A 54 -8.41 18.84 -8.83
N LEU A 55 -7.28 18.25 -9.20
CA LEU A 55 -7.03 16.82 -9.02
C LEU A 55 -7.10 16.41 -7.54
N SER A 56 -6.47 17.20 -6.66
CA SER A 56 -6.52 16.99 -5.21
C SER A 56 -7.96 17.02 -4.68
N ASN A 57 -8.73 18.03 -5.08
CA ASN A 57 -10.12 18.17 -4.69
C ASN A 57 -10.99 17.00 -5.20
N THR A 58 -10.81 16.56 -6.45
CA THR A 58 -11.53 15.41 -7.02
C THR A 58 -11.22 14.13 -6.24
N ARG A 59 -9.94 13.87 -5.94
CA ARG A 59 -9.52 12.68 -5.19
C ARG A 59 -10.13 12.67 -3.80
N LYS A 60 -10.04 13.80 -3.08
CA LYS A 60 -10.65 13.97 -1.76
C LYS A 60 -12.16 13.71 -1.80
N TYR A 61 -12.85 14.31 -2.77
CA TYR A 61 -14.29 14.13 -2.97
C TYR A 61 -14.67 12.67 -3.22
N CYS A 62 -13.99 11.96 -4.11
CA CYS A 62 -14.27 10.55 -4.41
C CYS A 62 -14.06 9.66 -3.18
N THR A 63 -12.99 9.89 -2.41
CA THR A 63 -12.73 9.15 -1.17
C THR A 63 -13.83 9.40 -0.13
N GLU A 64 -14.21 10.67 0.10
CA GLU A 64 -15.25 11.02 1.08
C GLU A 64 -16.61 10.43 0.73
N ILE A 65 -17.00 10.45 -0.55
CA ILE A 65 -18.25 9.83 -1.00
C ILE A 65 -18.21 8.32 -0.81
N SER A 66 -17.11 7.67 -1.20
CA SER A 66 -16.98 6.23 -1.01
C SER A 66 -17.09 5.83 0.46
N GLN A 67 -16.49 6.60 1.37
CA GLN A 67 -16.60 6.36 2.81
C GLN A 67 -18.02 6.53 3.34
N LYS A 68 -18.74 7.57 2.90
CA LYS A 68 -20.15 7.76 3.26
C LYS A 68 -20.99 6.56 2.82
N LYS A 69 -20.86 6.15 1.55
CA LYS A 69 -21.55 4.98 0.99
C LYS A 69 -21.18 3.69 1.72
N LEU A 70 -19.90 3.50 2.06
CA LEU A 70 -19.44 2.32 2.80
C LEU A 70 -20.04 2.28 4.22
N LYS A 71 -20.16 3.42 4.90
CA LYS A 71 -20.80 3.50 6.22
C LYS A 71 -22.30 3.19 6.14
N GLU A 72 -23.00 3.72 5.13
CA GLU A 72 -24.40 3.41 4.86
C GLU A 72 -24.60 1.92 4.55
N LEU A 73 -23.70 1.33 3.76
CA LEU A 73 -23.70 -0.10 3.48
C LEU A 73 -23.46 -0.91 4.76
N GLY A 74 -22.52 -0.51 5.61
CA GLY A 74 -22.22 -1.18 6.87
C GLY A 74 -23.41 -1.20 7.84
N ASN A 75 -24.21 -0.14 7.87
CA ASN A 75 -25.45 -0.09 8.66
C ASN A 75 -26.53 -1.03 8.14
N ASN A 76 -26.52 -1.32 6.83
CA ASN A 76 -27.51 -2.16 6.16
C ASN A 76 -26.91 -3.50 5.67
N TRP A 77 -25.81 -3.96 6.29
CA TRP A 77 -25.01 -5.08 5.79
C TRP A 77 -25.81 -6.38 5.66
N GLU A 78 -26.61 -6.72 6.68
CA GLU A 78 -27.43 -7.94 6.68
C GLU A 78 -28.41 -7.96 5.50
N ARG A 79 -29.07 -6.81 5.24
CA ARG A 79 -29.97 -6.66 4.10
C ARG A 79 -29.22 -6.74 2.77
N PHE A 80 -28.01 -6.19 2.69
CA PHE A 80 -27.17 -6.29 1.50
C PHE A 80 -26.80 -7.75 1.21
N GLU A 81 -26.39 -8.51 2.22
CA GLU A 81 -25.93 -9.89 2.08
C GLU A 81 -27.07 -10.87 1.73
N GLN A 82 -28.28 -10.64 2.24
CA GLN A 82 -29.47 -11.44 1.93
C GLN A 82 -30.04 -11.20 0.53
N ASN A 83 -29.87 -10.00 -0.03
CA ASN A 83 -30.40 -9.66 -1.35
C ASN A 83 -29.40 -10.02 -2.46
N SER A 84 -29.91 -10.19 -3.69
CA SER A 84 -29.03 -10.33 -4.86
C SER A 84 -28.22 -9.05 -5.06
N HIS A 85 -26.89 -9.19 -5.06
CA HIS A 85 -25.95 -8.07 -5.17
C HIS A 85 -24.75 -8.41 -6.06
N VAL A 86 -24.09 -7.38 -6.56
CA VAL A 86 -22.93 -7.51 -7.45
C VAL A 86 -21.64 -7.16 -6.71
N VAL A 87 -20.65 -8.04 -6.82
CA VAL A 87 -19.30 -7.80 -6.33
C VAL A 87 -18.39 -7.52 -7.51
N VAL A 88 -17.82 -6.30 -7.55
CA VAL A 88 -16.87 -5.89 -8.57
C VAL A 88 -15.45 -6.01 -8.01
N HIS A 89 -14.74 -7.04 -8.44
CA HIS A 89 -13.32 -7.22 -8.13
C HIS A 89 -12.47 -6.40 -9.08
N LEU A 90 -11.69 -5.48 -8.51
CA LEU A 90 -10.68 -4.71 -9.21
C LEU A 90 -9.30 -5.07 -8.65
N PRO A 91 -8.70 -6.18 -9.10
CA PRO A 91 -7.41 -6.70 -8.62
C PRO A 91 -6.23 -5.86 -9.12
N SER A 92 -6.27 -4.55 -8.92
CA SER A 92 -5.22 -3.62 -9.33
C SER A 92 -3.98 -3.78 -8.45
N ALA A 93 -2.80 -3.90 -9.07
CA ALA A 93 -1.51 -3.75 -8.40
C ALA A 93 -1.16 -2.26 -8.30
N SER A 94 -1.70 -1.61 -7.27
CA SER A 94 -1.67 -0.15 -7.10
C SER A 94 -0.37 0.37 -6.45
N TYR A 95 0.77 -0.24 -6.76
CA TYR A 95 2.07 0.19 -6.26
C TYR A 95 2.51 1.54 -6.86
N SER A 96 3.60 2.14 -6.37
CA SER A 96 4.19 3.33 -7.00
C SER A 96 4.63 3.04 -8.44
N GLU A 97 4.76 4.09 -9.26
CA GLU A 97 5.17 3.95 -10.66
C GLU A 97 6.52 3.23 -10.80
N SER A 98 7.50 3.56 -9.96
CA SER A 98 8.82 2.91 -9.96
C SER A 98 8.73 1.40 -9.69
N ILE A 99 7.90 1.00 -8.73
CA ILE A 99 7.71 -0.42 -8.41
C ILE A 99 7.01 -1.14 -9.56
N ARG A 100 5.99 -0.51 -10.16
CA ARG A 100 5.29 -1.11 -11.32
C ARG A 100 6.20 -1.24 -12.53
N GLN A 101 7.12 -0.30 -12.76
CA GLN A 101 8.14 -0.40 -13.82
C GLN A 101 9.05 -1.61 -13.59
N GLN A 102 9.55 -1.79 -12.36
CA GLN A 102 10.38 -2.94 -12.00
C GLN A 102 9.61 -4.26 -12.13
N LEU A 103 8.38 -4.33 -11.63
CA LEU A 103 7.50 -5.49 -11.78
C LEU A 103 7.19 -5.80 -13.26
N GLY A 104 7.03 -4.76 -14.07
CA GLY A 104 6.77 -4.88 -15.51
C GLY A 104 7.97 -5.45 -16.27
N SER A 105 9.20 -5.05 -15.93
CA SER A 105 10.40 -5.56 -16.59
C SER A 105 10.67 -7.04 -16.37
N ILE A 106 10.02 -7.64 -15.37
CA ILE A 106 10.18 -9.06 -15.01
C ILE A 106 8.88 -9.86 -15.22
N GLU A 107 7.89 -9.25 -15.87
CA GLU A 107 6.57 -9.83 -16.17
C GLU A 107 5.73 -10.25 -14.93
N GLU A 108 6.16 -9.90 -13.72
CA GLU A 108 5.42 -10.24 -12.49
C GLU A 108 4.18 -9.38 -12.27
N LEU A 109 4.14 -8.15 -12.81
CA LEU A 109 3.00 -7.25 -12.62
C LEU A 109 1.68 -7.91 -13.04
N GLU A 110 1.67 -8.50 -14.24
CA GLU A 110 0.48 -9.15 -14.80
C GLU A 110 0.14 -10.44 -14.05
N TYR A 111 1.16 -11.21 -13.65
CA TYR A 111 1.00 -12.39 -12.83
C TYR A 111 0.31 -12.09 -11.49
N MET A 112 0.77 -11.04 -10.78
CA MET A 112 0.22 -10.65 -9.48
C MET A 112 -1.26 -10.28 -9.53
N GLU A 113 -1.67 -9.58 -10.58
CA GLU A 113 -3.07 -9.17 -10.76
C GLU A 113 -3.93 -10.36 -11.22
N SER A 114 -3.38 -11.22 -12.08
CA SER A 114 -4.05 -12.43 -12.56
C SER A 114 -4.22 -13.49 -11.47
N ARG A 115 -3.33 -13.55 -10.47
CA ARG A 115 -3.41 -14.47 -9.33
C ARG A 115 -4.71 -14.32 -8.52
N GLN A 116 -5.40 -13.18 -8.63
CA GLN A 116 -6.67 -12.93 -7.96
C GLN A 116 -7.89 -13.46 -8.72
N ILE A 117 -7.70 -14.15 -9.85
CA ILE A 117 -8.82 -14.69 -10.66
C ILE A 117 -9.71 -15.66 -9.88
N ALA A 118 -9.15 -16.35 -8.88
CA ALA A 118 -9.88 -17.27 -8.00
C ALA A 118 -11.05 -16.60 -7.24
N ARG A 119 -11.09 -15.26 -7.15
CA ARG A 119 -12.22 -14.51 -6.60
C ARG A 119 -13.54 -14.73 -7.37
N ILE A 120 -13.48 -15.28 -8.59
CA ILE A 120 -14.66 -15.70 -9.35
C ILE A 120 -15.51 -16.74 -8.59
N CYS A 121 -14.87 -17.53 -7.72
CA CYS A 121 -15.52 -18.54 -6.90
C CYS A 121 -16.50 -17.96 -5.87
N GLU A 122 -16.55 -16.64 -5.65
CA GLU A 122 -17.57 -16.01 -4.81
C GLU A 122 -19.00 -16.22 -5.33
N ILE A 123 -19.14 -16.57 -6.62
CA ILE A 123 -20.40 -16.95 -7.26
C ILE A 123 -21.09 -18.17 -6.63
N ARG A 124 -20.35 -18.97 -5.84
CA ARG A 124 -20.90 -20.07 -5.03
C ARG A 124 -22.03 -19.59 -4.12
N ASN A 125 -21.96 -18.33 -3.65
CA ASN A 125 -23.09 -17.74 -2.97
C ASN A 125 -24.20 -17.42 -4.00
N PRO A 126 -25.42 -17.97 -3.86
CA PRO A 126 -26.51 -17.77 -4.83
C PRO A 126 -26.95 -16.33 -4.99
N ASN A 127 -26.70 -15.48 -3.98
CA ASN A 127 -27.07 -14.06 -3.99
C ASN A 127 -25.99 -13.16 -4.60
N ARG A 128 -24.80 -13.70 -4.94
CA ARG A 128 -23.67 -12.91 -5.45
C ARG A 128 -23.47 -13.12 -6.93
N ASP A 129 -23.45 -12.02 -7.68
CA ASP A 129 -22.96 -11.98 -9.05
C ASP A 129 -21.60 -11.27 -9.09
N VAL A 130 -20.70 -11.74 -9.93
CA VAL A 130 -19.29 -11.37 -9.84
C VAL A 130 -18.80 -10.70 -11.12
N VAL A 131 -18.22 -9.52 -10.99
CA VAL A 131 -17.48 -8.87 -12.08
C VAL A 131 -16.00 -8.87 -11.72
N ILE A 132 -15.15 -9.37 -12.60
CA ILE A 132 -13.70 -9.32 -12.43
C ILE A 132 -13.11 -8.50 -13.55
N VAL A 133 -12.29 -7.52 -13.19
CA VAL A 133 -11.53 -6.73 -14.14
C VAL A 133 -10.15 -7.37 -14.28
N THR A 134 -9.70 -7.66 -15.50
CA THR A 134 -8.39 -8.26 -15.77
C THR A 134 -7.58 -7.40 -16.73
N ARG A 135 -6.25 -7.59 -16.73
CA ARG A 135 -5.35 -6.95 -17.68
C ARG A 135 -5.45 -7.54 -19.08
N ALA A 136 -5.45 -8.86 -19.12
CA ALA A 136 -5.44 -9.61 -20.36
C ALA A 136 -6.74 -10.41 -20.49
N PRO A 137 -7.15 -10.72 -21.73
CA PRO A 137 -8.17 -11.72 -21.95
C PRO A 137 -7.69 -13.08 -21.44
N ILE A 138 -8.62 -13.84 -20.88
CA ILE A 138 -8.38 -15.23 -20.50
C ILE A 138 -8.62 -16.10 -21.73
N SER A 139 -7.84 -17.18 -21.89
CA SER A 139 -8.05 -18.13 -22.99
C SER A 139 -9.42 -18.79 -22.90
N ASP A 140 -9.98 -19.14 -24.06
CA ASP A 140 -11.29 -19.78 -24.14
C ASP A 140 -11.31 -21.13 -23.39
N ASP A 141 -10.22 -21.90 -23.43
CA ASP A 141 -10.06 -23.15 -22.69
C ASP A 141 -10.17 -22.95 -21.17
N LEU A 142 -9.54 -21.89 -20.64
CA LEU A 142 -9.60 -21.56 -19.21
C LEU A 142 -11.00 -21.06 -18.83
N LEU A 143 -11.65 -20.27 -19.69
CA LEU A 143 -13.04 -19.87 -19.48
C LEU A 143 -13.99 -21.07 -19.47
N GLU A 144 -13.80 -22.04 -20.37
CA GLU A 144 -14.58 -23.27 -20.40
C GLU A 144 -14.34 -24.11 -19.14
N TYR A 145 -13.08 -24.24 -18.70
CA TYR A 145 -12.71 -24.89 -17.45
C TYR A 145 -13.43 -24.25 -16.25
N TYR A 146 -13.39 -22.92 -16.12
CA TYR A 146 -14.07 -22.22 -15.03
C TYR A 146 -15.60 -22.36 -15.11
N ASN A 147 -16.19 -22.29 -16.32
CA ASN A 147 -17.63 -22.50 -16.50
C ASN A 147 -18.05 -23.91 -16.03
N LYS A 148 -17.29 -24.94 -16.40
CA LYS A 148 -17.53 -26.32 -15.95
C LYS A 148 -17.36 -26.43 -14.44
N LEU A 149 -16.21 -25.99 -13.91
CA LEU A 149 -15.89 -26.06 -12.48
C LEU A 149 -16.96 -25.40 -11.60
N LEU A 150 -17.40 -24.19 -11.97
CA LEU A 150 -18.38 -23.44 -11.21
C LEU A 150 -19.81 -24.01 -11.36
N GLY A 151 -20.16 -24.50 -12.55
CA GLY A 151 -21.45 -25.15 -12.83
C GLY A 151 -21.61 -26.53 -12.20
N LEU A 152 -20.52 -27.19 -11.79
CA LEU A 152 -20.54 -28.50 -11.13
C LEU A 152 -20.90 -28.42 -9.64
N THR A 153 -20.87 -27.23 -9.01
CA THR A 153 -21.10 -27.08 -7.56
C THR A 153 -22.43 -27.71 -7.12
N THR A 154 -23.50 -27.45 -7.87
CA THR A 154 -24.85 -27.99 -7.62
C THR A 154 -24.94 -29.49 -7.84
N ALA A 155 -24.25 -30.01 -8.86
CA ALA A 155 -24.19 -31.45 -9.14
C ALA A 155 -23.43 -32.23 -8.04
N ILE A 156 -22.37 -31.64 -7.48
CA ILE A 156 -21.61 -32.22 -6.36
C ILE A 156 -22.46 -32.25 -5.09
N GLU A 157 -23.19 -31.18 -4.77
CA GLU A 157 -24.05 -31.12 -3.58
C GLU A 157 -25.23 -32.10 -3.65
N THR A 158 -25.78 -32.33 -4.85
CA THR A 158 -26.95 -33.20 -5.07
C THR A 158 -26.59 -34.64 -5.43
N GLY A 159 -25.32 -34.92 -5.76
CA GLY A 159 -24.86 -36.24 -6.22
C GLY A 159 -25.38 -36.65 -7.60
N GLN A 160 -26.00 -35.74 -8.35
CA GLN A 160 -26.61 -36.00 -9.65
C GLN A 160 -25.93 -35.14 -10.73
N ALA A 161 -25.38 -35.79 -11.74
CA ALA A 161 -24.66 -35.12 -12.83
C ALA A 161 -25.56 -34.19 -13.68
N GLU A 162 -26.86 -34.44 -13.72
CA GLU A 162 -27.83 -33.68 -14.51
C GLU A 162 -28.12 -32.28 -13.96
N ASN A 163 -27.79 -32.02 -12.68
CA ASN A 163 -28.02 -30.72 -12.04
C ASN A 163 -26.93 -29.67 -12.36
N GLN A 164 -26.20 -29.84 -13.47
CA GLN A 164 -25.20 -28.88 -13.92
C GLN A 164 -25.89 -27.61 -14.44
N CYS A 165 -25.52 -26.45 -13.88
CA CYS A 165 -26.11 -25.16 -14.26
C CYS A 165 -25.12 -24.31 -15.07
N SER A 166 -25.61 -23.65 -16.13
CA SER A 166 -24.83 -22.63 -16.84
C SER A 166 -24.71 -21.37 -15.97
N ILE A 167 -23.50 -21.12 -15.46
CA ILE A 167 -23.22 -19.99 -14.55
C ILE A 167 -22.79 -18.71 -15.31
N SER A 168 -22.69 -18.78 -16.64
CA SER A 168 -22.08 -17.73 -17.48
C SER A 168 -22.84 -16.40 -17.50
N SER A 169 -24.08 -16.35 -17.00
CA SER A 169 -24.86 -15.12 -16.82
C SER A 169 -24.54 -14.37 -15.52
N ARG A 170 -24.03 -15.09 -14.51
CA ARG A 170 -23.81 -14.59 -13.15
C ARG A 170 -22.41 -14.01 -12.91
N TYR A 171 -21.49 -14.21 -13.85
CA TYR A 171 -20.20 -13.52 -13.81
C TYR A 171 -19.81 -12.88 -15.15
N ARG A 172 -18.96 -11.85 -15.07
CA ARG A 172 -18.33 -11.22 -16.23
C ARG A 172 -16.86 -10.95 -15.97
N ILE A 173 -16.01 -11.34 -16.91
CA ILE A 173 -14.61 -10.93 -16.95
C ILE A 173 -14.50 -9.78 -17.94
N ILE A 174 -13.94 -8.65 -17.51
CA ILE A 174 -13.89 -7.41 -18.29
C ILE A 174 -12.44 -6.96 -18.42
N VAL A 175 -12.01 -6.80 -19.68
CA VAL A 175 -10.71 -6.24 -20.03
C VAL A 175 -10.90 -4.77 -20.41
N PRO A 176 -10.28 -3.81 -19.70
CA PRO A 176 -10.33 -2.39 -20.06
C PRO A 176 -9.79 -2.13 -21.47
N GLU A 177 -10.53 -1.43 -22.32
CA GLU A 177 -10.07 -1.15 -23.69
C GLU A 177 -8.83 -0.26 -23.77
N ALA A 178 -8.55 0.51 -22.71
CA ALA A 178 -7.39 1.40 -22.64
C ALA A 178 -6.04 0.65 -22.72
N ILE A 179 -6.04 -0.65 -22.46
CA ILE A 179 -4.86 -1.52 -22.54
C ILE A 179 -4.27 -1.57 -23.94
N LYS A 180 -5.09 -1.33 -24.98
CA LYS A 180 -4.63 -1.22 -26.37
C LYS A 180 -3.76 0.02 -26.61
N TYR A 181 -3.90 1.05 -25.79
CA TYR A 181 -3.15 2.31 -25.91
C TYR A 181 -2.04 2.42 -24.86
N PHE A 182 -2.23 1.80 -23.69
CA PHE A 182 -1.31 1.81 -22.57
C PHE A 182 -0.86 0.38 -22.25
N HIS A 183 0.18 -0.07 -22.94
CA HIS A 183 0.74 -1.42 -22.77
C HIS A 183 1.41 -1.60 -21.40
N SER A 184 1.38 -2.83 -20.88
CA SER A 184 2.09 -3.26 -19.66
C SER A 184 3.61 -3.12 -19.80
N ASN A 185 4.14 -3.30 -21.01
CA ASN A 185 5.58 -3.20 -21.30
C ASN A 185 6.03 -1.75 -21.57
N ALA A 186 5.13 -0.77 -21.42
CA ALA A 186 5.50 0.63 -21.54
C ALA A 186 6.48 1.02 -20.43
N ALA A 187 7.31 2.03 -20.71
CA ALA A 187 8.26 2.57 -19.73
C ALA A 187 7.59 3.06 -18.43
N SER A 188 6.28 3.28 -18.40
CA SER A 188 5.49 3.66 -17.22
C SER A 188 4.17 2.89 -17.20
N PRO A 189 4.14 1.64 -16.71
CA PRO A 189 2.92 0.85 -16.71
C PRO A 189 1.87 1.47 -15.77
N MET A 190 0.67 1.67 -16.32
CA MET A 190 -0.48 2.10 -15.54
C MET A 190 -1.00 0.95 -14.66
N CYS A 191 -1.53 1.30 -13.49
CA CYS A 191 -2.25 0.32 -12.68
C CYS A 191 -3.61 0.01 -13.32
N LEU A 192 -4.19 -1.15 -12.98
CA LEU A 192 -5.46 -1.61 -13.58
C LEU A 192 -6.61 -0.64 -13.30
N ALA A 193 -6.61 0.02 -12.14
CA ALA A 193 -7.60 1.04 -11.81
C ALA A 193 -7.52 2.26 -12.75
N SER A 194 -6.32 2.72 -13.09
CA SER A 194 -6.13 3.80 -14.08
C SER A 194 -6.54 3.36 -15.48
N LEU A 195 -6.21 2.13 -15.89
CA LEU A 195 -6.65 1.57 -17.16
C LEU A 195 -8.17 1.54 -17.26
N LEU A 196 -8.86 1.10 -16.21
CA LEU A 196 -10.32 1.09 -16.16
C LEU A 196 -10.92 2.51 -16.16
N LYS A 197 -10.31 3.46 -15.44
CA LYS A 197 -10.70 4.87 -15.46
C LYS A 197 -10.70 5.46 -16.87
N TYR A 198 -9.72 5.09 -17.70
CA TYR A 198 -9.63 5.53 -19.09
C TYR A 198 -10.41 4.65 -20.07
N SER A 199 -11.23 3.71 -19.58
CA SER A 199 -11.98 2.74 -20.37
C SER A 199 -13.51 2.93 -20.23
N PRO A 200 -14.11 3.92 -20.92
CA PRO A 200 -15.54 4.21 -20.83
C PRO A 200 -16.46 3.06 -21.29
N ARG A 201 -16.05 2.23 -22.26
CA ARG A 201 -16.83 1.07 -22.71
C ARG A 201 -16.85 -0.01 -21.65
N ALA A 202 -15.71 -0.33 -21.04
CA ALA A 202 -15.63 -1.24 -19.90
C ALA A 202 -16.49 -0.75 -18.72
N LEU A 203 -16.37 0.52 -18.32
CA LEU A 203 -17.20 1.11 -17.26
C LEU A 203 -18.70 1.02 -17.56
N LYS A 204 -19.11 1.29 -18.82
CA LYS A 204 -20.50 1.15 -19.26
C LYS A 204 -20.97 -0.29 -19.20
N HIS A 205 -20.10 -1.26 -19.52
CA HIS A 205 -20.42 -2.69 -19.42
C HIS A 205 -20.63 -3.09 -17.95
N ILE A 206 -19.73 -2.70 -17.05
CA ILE A 206 -19.88 -2.94 -15.60
C ILE A 206 -21.19 -2.33 -15.09
N ARG A 207 -21.48 -1.06 -15.43
CA ARG A 207 -22.70 -0.38 -15.00
C ARG A 207 -23.97 -1.07 -15.49
N ARG A 208 -23.97 -1.56 -16.74
CA ARG A 208 -25.09 -2.34 -17.30
C ARG A 208 -25.27 -3.68 -16.60
N PHE A 209 -24.18 -4.33 -16.20
CA PHE A 209 -24.25 -5.57 -15.43
C PHE A 209 -24.78 -5.35 -14.01
N ILE A 210 -24.40 -4.23 -13.36
CA ILE A 210 -24.95 -3.83 -12.07
C ILE A 210 -26.46 -3.56 -12.19
N ALA A 211 -26.90 -2.85 -13.24
CA ALA A 211 -28.32 -2.59 -13.53
C ALA A 211 -29.11 -2.01 -12.35
N GLY A 212 -28.48 -1.19 -11.50
CA GLY A 212 -29.10 -0.60 -10.31
C GLY A 212 -29.23 -1.54 -9.11
N ARG A 213 -28.76 -2.78 -9.20
CA ARG A 213 -28.67 -3.70 -8.05
C ARG A 213 -27.67 -3.18 -7.02
N PRO A 214 -27.82 -3.56 -5.74
CA PRO A 214 -26.80 -3.28 -4.73
C PRO A 214 -25.46 -3.85 -5.19
N ALA A 215 -24.39 -3.08 -5.04
CA ALA A 215 -23.09 -3.49 -5.52
C ALA A 215 -21.96 -2.90 -4.66
N ILE A 216 -20.82 -3.58 -4.66
CA ILE A 216 -19.62 -3.17 -3.93
C ILE A 216 -18.36 -3.42 -4.76
N LEU A 217 -17.39 -2.52 -4.67
CA LEU A 217 -16.08 -2.70 -5.28
C LEU A 217 -15.08 -3.25 -4.26
N ILE A 218 -14.47 -4.39 -4.57
CA ILE A 218 -13.40 -4.98 -3.77
C ILE A 218 -12.06 -4.73 -4.48
N PRO A 219 -11.16 -3.94 -3.89
CA PRO A 219 -9.88 -3.65 -4.50
C PRO A 219 -8.89 -4.82 -4.40
N GLY A 220 -7.80 -4.69 -5.16
CA GLY A 220 -6.62 -5.56 -5.12
C GLY A 220 -5.61 -5.09 -4.09
N PHE A 221 -4.34 -5.14 -4.47
CA PHE A 221 -3.22 -4.77 -3.61
C PHE A 221 -2.86 -3.29 -3.76
N GLY A 222 -2.45 -2.68 -2.66
CA GLY A 222 -1.94 -1.31 -2.63
C GLY A 222 -3.03 -0.24 -2.72
N GLU A 223 -2.58 0.99 -2.91
CA GLU A 223 -3.43 2.18 -2.80
C GLU A 223 -3.33 3.03 -4.05
N HIS A 224 -4.46 3.26 -4.69
CA HIS A 224 -4.55 4.24 -5.76
C HIS A 224 -5.85 4.99 -5.69
N ASP A 225 -5.78 6.32 -5.79
CA ASP A 225 -6.96 7.19 -5.78
C ASP A 225 -7.93 6.85 -6.93
N ASP A 226 -7.42 6.31 -8.05
CA ASP A 226 -8.27 5.95 -9.18
C ASP A 226 -9.24 4.80 -8.87
N ILE A 227 -8.99 3.97 -7.85
CA ILE A 227 -9.96 2.97 -7.39
C ILE A 227 -11.24 3.68 -6.93
N PHE A 228 -11.10 4.72 -6.11
CA PHE A 228 -12.22 5.53 -5.61
C PHE A 228 -12.87 6.33 -6.73
N TYR A 229 -12.09 6.81 -7.70
CA TYR A 229 -12.63 7.46 -8.88
C TYR A 229 -13.53 6.52 -9.70
N VAL A 230 -13.04 5.30 -9.99
CA VAL A 230 -13.81 4.26 -10.70
C VAL A 230 -15.08 3.93 -9.93
N ALA A 231 -14.99 3.72 -8.62
CA ALA A 231 -16.13 3.43 -7.77
C ALA A 231 -17.18 4.56 -7.79
N ASN A 232 -16.72 5.82 -7.75
CA ASN A 232 -17.58 6.99 -7.90
C ASN A 232 -18.27 7.02 -9.27
N CYS A 233 -17.56 6.68 -10.35
CA CYS A 233 -18.16 6.55 -11.68
C CYS A 233 -19.18 5.40 -11.77
N LEU A 234 -19.01 4.33 -11.01
CA LEU A 234 -19.96 3.22 -10.94
C LEU A 234 -21.07 3.45 -9.91
N GLU A 235 -20.97 4.52 -9.12
CA GLU A 235 -21.86 4.88 -8.02
C GLU A 235 -21.93 3.85 -6.88
N ILE A 236 -20.87 3.06 -6.68
CA ILE A 236 -20.78 2.00 -5.66
C ILE A 236 -19.75 2.33 -4.57
N PRO A 237 -19.90 1.81 -3.34
CA PRO A 237 -18.87 1.89 -2.30
C PRO A 237 -17.64 1.02 -2.62
N VAL A 238 -16.47 1.44 -2.13
CA VAL A 238 -15.25 0.63 -2.10
C VAL A 238 -15.13 -0.06 -0.74
N TRP A 239 -14.89 -1.37 -0.73
CA TRP A 239 -14.54 -2.14 0.46
C TRP A 239 -13.09 -1.88 0.89
N SER A 240 -12.82 -0.65 1.31
CA SER A 240 -11.49 -0.23 1.73
C SER A 240 -11.55 1.04 2.58
N SER A 241 -10.53 1.26 3.41
CA SER A 241 -10.36 2.53 4.13
C SER A 241 -9.83 3.62 3.20
N THR A 242 -9.52 4.81 3.73
CA THR A 242 -8.83 5.83 2.93
C THR A 242 -7.46 5.34 2.47
N PRO A 243 -6.97 5.82 1.31
CA PRO A 243 -5.60 5.55 0.87
C PRO A 243 -4.56 5.80 1.96
N SER A 244 -4.68 6.91 2.69
CA SER A 244 -3.74 7.29 3.76
C SER A 244 -3.72 6.35 4.97
N ILE A 245 -4.82 5.65 5.24
CA ILE A 245 -4.87 4.67 6.33
C ILE A 245 -4.31 3.34 5.84
N ASN A 246 -4.75 2.90 4.66
CA ASN A 246 -4.23 1.68 4.04
C ASN A 246 -2.69 1.73 3.92
N SER A 247 -2.13 2.91 3.60
CA SER A 247 -0.68 3.11 3.43
C SER A 247 0.13 2.80 4.67
N LEU A 248 -0.50 2.90 5.84
CA LEU A 248 0.13 2.59 7.11
C LEU A 248 0.08 1.09 7.37
N PHE A 249 -1.04 0.44 7.07
CA PHE A 249 -1.22 -1.00 7.29
C PHE A 249 -0.50 -1.89 6.28
N THR A 250 -0.02 -1.33 5.16
CA THR A 250 0.85 -2.03 4.21
C THR A 250 2.32 -2.07 4.66
N LEU A 251 2.72 -1.25 5.64
CA LEU A 251 4.07 -1.20 6.19
C LEU A 251 4.30 -2.30 7.22
N GLN A 252 5.48 -2.92 7.17
CA GLN A 252 5.88 -3.97 8.10
C GLN A 252 6.20 -3.40 9.49
N SER A 253 6.83 -2.23 9.54
CA SER A 253 7.12 -1.44 10.73
C SER A 253 5.85 -1.15 11.51
N THR A 254 4.79 -0.72 10.83
CA THR A 254 3.49 -0.43 11.44
C THR A 254 2.89 -1.69 12.03
N THR A 255 2.96 -2.82 11.32
CA THR A 255 2.48 -4.11 11.85
C THR A 255 3.25 -4.51 13.12
N ARG A 256 4.57 -4.33 13.14
CA ARG A 256 5.41 -4.58 14.33
C ARG A 256 5.02 -3.67 15.50
N ARG A 257 4.89 -2.37 15.26
CA ARG A 257 4.47 -1.37 16.26
C ARG A 257 3.10 -1.70 16.83
N LEU A 258 2.13 -2.07 16.00
CA LEU A 258 0.77 -2.42 16.43
C LEU A 258 0.76 -3.64 17.35
N VAL A 259 1.47 -4.70 16.98
CA VAL A 259 1.52 -5.90 17.81
C VAL A 259 2.29 -5.63 19.11
N LYS A 260 3.38 -4.85 19.09
CA LYS A 260 4.08 -4.43 20.32
C LYS A 260 3.15 -3.65 21.25
N GLN A 261 2.42 -2.66 20.72
CA GLN A 261 1.43 -1.90 21.49
C GLN A 261 0.31 -2.80 22.04
N LEU A 262 -0.17 -3.76 21.26
CA LEU A 262 -1.17 -4.72 21.74
C LEU A 262 -0.64 -5.55 22.91
N LEU A 263 0.60 -6.05 22.82
CA LEU A 263 1.26 -6.78 23.89
C LEU A 263 1.42 -5.91 25.15
N ASP A 264 1.91 -4.68 25.00
CA ASP A 264 2.07 -3.73 26.11
C ASP A 264 0.71 -3.47 26.81
N THR A 265 -0.37 -3.30 26.04
CA THR A 265 -1.71 -3.12 26.62
C THR A 265 -2.29 -4.35 27.28
N LEU A 266 -1.86 -5.55 26.87
CA LEU A 266 -2.27 -6.81 27.52
C LEU A 266 -1.50 -7.00 28.82
N SER A 267 -0.19 -6.72 28.84
CA SER A 267 0.60 -6.75 30.08
C SER A 267 0.13 -5.70 31.09
N ASP A 268 -0.28 -4.51 30.64
CA ASP A 268 -0.84 -3.49 31.53
C ASP A 268 -2.21 -3.90 32.09
N ARG A 269 -3.00 -4.71 31.35
CA ARG A 269 -4.29 -5.21 31.85
C ARG A 269 -4.13 -6.19 33.00
N ASP A 270 -3.10 -7.04 32.94
CA ASP A 270 -2.76 -7.96 34.02
C ASP A 270 -2.25 -7.24 35.29
N ILE A 271 -1.78 -6.00 35.15
CA ILE A 271 -1.37 -5.13 36.27
C ILE A 271 -2.56 -4.26 36.75
N SER A 272 -3.51 -3.93 35.88
CA SER A 272 -4.61 -2.97 36.14
C SER A 272 -5.82 -3.50 36.93
N THR A 273 -5.74 -4.69 37.56
CA THR A 273 -6.62 -4.95 38.72
C THR A 273 -6.27 -4.04 39.90
N ASP A 274 -5.14 -3.33 39.86
CA ASP A 274 -4.83 -2.25 40.79
C ASP A 274 -4.55 -0.91 40.07
N LEU A 275 -5.27 0.11 40.55
CA LEU A 275 -5.13 1.55 40.31
C LEU A 275 -5.82 2.19 39.10
N LYS A 276 -6.78 3.05 39.48
CA LYS A 276 -7.56 4.01 38.69
C LYS A 276 -6.67 5.00 37.92
N ASN A 277 -7.03 5.21 36.64
CA ASN A 277 -7.02 6.49 35.90
C ASN A 277 -5.71 7.33 35.88
N GLN A 278 -5.03 7.41 34.72
CA GLN A 278 -4.96 8.62 33.85
C GLN A 278 -3.79 8.58 32.84
N ASN A 279 -4.01 9.31 31.73
CA ASN A 279 -3.03 9.79 30.74
C ASN A 279 -2.58 8.83 29.63
N ILE A 280 -3.56 8.51 28.78
CA ILE A 280 -3.32 7.98 27.43
C ILE A 280 -2.83 9.14 26.54
N SER A 281 -1.59 9.03 26.01
CA SER A 281 -0.96 10.04 25.14
C SER A 281 -1.79 10.35 23.88
N LYS A 282 -1.65 11.56 23.33
CA LYS A 282 -2.46 12.03 22.17
C LYS A 282 -2.35 11.15 20.91
N ALA A 283 -1.29 10.35 20.76
CA ALA A 283 -1.14 9.39 19.66
C ALA A 283 -2.07 8.17 19.82
N SER A 284 -2.32 7.76 21.06
CA SER A 284 -3.22 6.65 21.39
C SER A 284 -4.70 7.01 21.17
N ALA A 285 -5.07 8.31 21.23
CA ALA A 285 -6.45 8.78 21.05
C ALA A 285 -7.00 8.56 19.62
N LEU A 286 -6.14 8.54 18.60
CA LEU A 286 -6.57 8.31 17.21
C LEU A 286 -7.05 6.87 16.99
N PHE A 287 -6.46 5.90 17.71
CA PHE A 287 -6.77 4.48 17.55
C PHE A 287 -7.78 3.94 18.57
N THR A 288 -7.87 4.50 19.78
CA THR A 288 -8.92 4.08 20.74
C THR A 288 -10.32 4.48 20.27
N SER A 289 -10.46 5.51 19.42
CA SER A 289 -11.78 5.94 18.89
C SER A 289 -12.45 4.86 18.01
N VAL A 290 -11.68 4.05 17.28
CA VAL A 290 -12.22 3.01 16.40
C VAL A 290 -12.77 1.83 17.20
N ILE A 291 -12.15 1.51 18.34
CA ILE A 291 -12.58 0.41 19.22
C ILE A 291 -13.70 0.86 20.17
N THR A 292 -13.74 2.13 20.59
CA THR A 292 -14.74 2.64 21.55
C THR A 292 -16.02 3.19 20.90
N SER A 293 -16.00 3.56 19.60
CA SER A 293 -17.18 4.13 18.93
C SER A 293 -18.33 3.14 18.71
N ARG A 294 -18.10 1.82 18.87
CA ARG A 294 -19.20 0.82 18.91
C ARG A 294 -19.94 0.76 20.25
N ARG A 295 -19.46 1.40 21.32
CA ARG A 295 -20.12 1.36 22.65
C ARG A 295 -21.06 2.53 22.93
N LYS A 296 -21.05 3.61 22.15
CA LYS A 296 -21.83 4.83 22.46
C LYS A 296 -23.21 4.95 21.78
N VAL A 297 -23.68 3.92 21.07
CA VAL A 297 -24.97 3.97 20.33
C VAL A 297 -26.08 3.14 21.00
N ILE A 298 -25.83 2.54 22.17
CA ILE A 298 -26.84 1.73 22.90
C ILE A 298 -27.09 2.32 24.28
N ASP A 299 -27.28 3.63 24.37
CA ASP A 299 -27.79 4.27 25.60
C ASP A 299 -28.82 5.32 25.21
N ASP A 300 -29.87 4.85 24.54
CA ASP A 300 -31.17 5.51 24.57
C ASP A 300 -32.23 4.44 24.43
N THR A 301 -32.77 3.99 25.56
CA THR A 301 -34.21 4.03 25.88
C THR A 301 -34.58 2.99 26.93
N ARG A 302 -35.50 3.42 27.81
CA ARG A 302 -36.31 2.58 28.69
C ARG A 302 -36.73 1.26 28.04
N THR A 303 -36.13 0.14 28.43
CA THR A 303 -36.78 -1.19 28.41
C THR A 303 -36.10 -2.15 29.40
N ASN A 304 -36.40 -2.00 30.70
CA ASN A 304 -35.95 -2.89 31.78
C ASN A 304 -36.66 -4.26 31.80
N LYS A 305 -36.77 -4.95 30.65
CA LYS A 305 -37.32 -6.32 30.60
C LYS A 305 -36.54 -7.32 29.73
N LEU A 306 -35.40 -6.92 29.14
CA LEU A 306 -34.49 -7.82 28.40
C LEU A 306 -33.18 -8.13 29.16
N LEU A 307 -33.06 -7.69 30.41
CA LEU A 307 -31.85 -7.83 31.23
C LEU A 307 -31.67 -9.23 31.85
N GLU A 308 -32.70 -10.08 31.90
CA GLU A 308 -32.56 -11.43 32.48
C GLU A 308 -31.98 -12.47 31.50
N GLY A 309 -32.14 -12.29 30.19
CA GLY A 309 -31.54 -13.18 29.17
C GLY A 309 -30.04 -12.96 28.97
N PHE A 310 -29.57 -11.72 29.13
CA PHE A 310 -28.16 -11.36 29.02
C PHE A 310 -27.30 -11.88 30.18
N GLY A 311 -27.89 -12.11 31.36
CA GLY A 311 -27.18 -12.70 32.51
C GLY A 311 -26.75 -14.15 32.29
N LYS A 312 -27.53 -14.92 31.50
CA LYS A 312 -27.16 -16.27 31.06
C LYS A 312 -26.07 -16.25 30.00
N LEU A 313 -26.21 -15.40 28.98
CA LEU A 313 -25.20 -15.25 27.93
C LEU A 313 -23.86 -14.75 28.49
N LYS A 314 -23.87 -13.85 29.49
CA LYS A 314 -22.65 -13.38 30.17
C LYS A 314 -21.98 -14.48 30.99
N LYS A 315 -22.75 -15.34 31.68
CA LYS A 315 -22.22 -16.54 32.36
C LYS A 315 -21.69 -17.60 31.39
N ASP A 316 -22.31 -17.73 30.22
CA ASP A 316 -21.85 -18.66 29.17
C ASP A 316 -20.60 -18.12 28.44
N ILE A 317 -20.49 -16.80 28.25
CA ILE A 317 -19.28 -16.13 27.74
C ILE A 317 -18.16 -16.23 28.78
N ASP A 318 -18.41 -15.96 30.06
CA ASP A 318 -17.39 -16.09 31.12
C ASP A 318 -16.96 -17.56 31.33
N LYS A 319 -17.83 -18.55 31.06
CA LYS A 319 -17.46 -19.98 31.01
C LYS A 319 -16.69 -20.36 29.74
N PHE A 320 -16.89 -19.67 28.61
CA PHE A 320 -16.12 -19.88 27.38
C PHE A 320 -14.75 -19.18 27.43
N VAL A 321 -14.63 -18.06 28.15
CA VAL A 321 -13.40 -17.26 28.28
C VAL A 321 -12.37 -17.92 29.20
N THR A 322 -12.78 -18.78 30.13
CA THR A 322 -11.86 -19.51 31.03
C THR A 322 -11.20 -20.75 30.40
N GLY A 323 -11.48 -21.04 29.12
CA GLY A 323 -10.98 -22.24 28.43
C GLY A 323 -10.28 -21.99 27.09
N GLN A 324 -9.96 -20.74 26.72
CA GLN A 324 -9.21 -20.47 25.49
C GLN A 324 -7.73 -20.24 25.81
N ASN A 325 -6.90 -21.19 25.37
CA ASN A 325 -5.45 -21.01 25.25
C ASN A 325 -5.18 -19.80 24.35
N TYR A 326 -4.95 -18.63 24.94
CA TYR A 326 -4.37 -17.52 24.20
C TYR A 326 -2.97 -17.93 23.81
N TRP A 327 -2.73 -18.13 22.51
CA TRP A 327 -1.38 -18.27 22.00
C TRP A 327 -0.67 -16.93 22.23
N PRO A 328 0.43 -16.88 23.00
CA PRO A 328 1.19 -15.65 23.13
C PRO A 328 1.68 -15.26 21.74
N VAL A 329 1.31 -14.06 21.29
CA VAL A 329 1.80 -13.50 20.03
C VAL A 329 3.21 -12.99 20.30
N GLU A 330 4.20 -13.88 20.29
CA GLU A 330 5.59 -13.50 20.44
C GLU A 330 6.13 -12.91 19.13
N GLN A 331 6.83 -11.77 19.23
CA GLN A 331 7.54 -11.20 18.09
C GLN A 331 9.00 -11.66 18.08
N PRO A 332 9.55 -12.04 16.91
CA PRO A 332 10.98 -12.25 16.81
C PRO A 332 11.73 -10.94 17.08
N PRO A 333 12.90 -10.99 17.75
CA PRO A 333 13.70 -9.81 18.02
C PRO A 333 14.06 -9.13 16.71
N GLY A 334 14.09 -7.80 16.73
CA GLY A 334 14.36 -6.99 15.57
C GLY A 334 14.05 -5.54 15.84
N ASP A 335 14.40 -4.71 14.87
CA ASP A 335 14.24 -3.27 14.93
C ASP A 335 13.64 -2.74 13.62
N PHE A 336 13.21 -1.49 13.61
CA PHE A 336 12.63 -0.79 12.45
C PHE A 336 13.10 0.67 12.43
N ASP A 337 12.67 1.50 11.46
CA ASP A 337 13.12 2.90 11.35
C ASP A 337 14.64 3.08 11.10
N ILE A 338 15.22 2.26 10.23
CA ILE A 338 16.66 2.29 9.90
C ILE A 338 16.91 3.04 8.59
N TYR A 339 17.47 4.24 8.68
CA TYR A 339 17.65 5.15 7.53
C TYR A 339 19.11 5.35 7.07
N THR A 340 20.09 4.97 7.89
CA THR A 340 21.52 5.16 7.59
C THR A 340 22.28 3.85 7.68
N MET A 341 23.38 3.75 6.92
CA MET A 341 24.24 2.56 6.93
C MET A 341 24.88 2.34 8.31
N ASP A 342 25.32 3.41 8.97
CA ASP A 342 25.93 3.33 10.30
C ASP A 342 24.92 2.80 11.31
N HIS A 343 23.69 3.35 11.32
CA HIS A 343 22.61 2.87 12.18
C HIS A 343 22.27 1.41 11.89
N LEU A 344 22.22 0.99 10.61
CA LEU A 344 22.01 -0.42 10.26
C LEU A 344 23.10 -1.32 10.87
N CYS A 345 24.37 -0.92 10.80
CA CYS A 345 25.48 -1.71 11.33
C CYS A 345 25.44 -1.79 12.86
N GLU A 346 25.18 -0.68 13.54
CA GLU A 346 25.02 -0.60 15.00
C GLU A 346 23.84 -1.47 15.48
N THR A 347 22.68 -1.35 14.83
CA THR A 347 21.48 -2.12 15.16
C THR A 347 21.71 -3.61 14.96
N LEU A 348 22.31 -4.03 13.83
CA LEU A 348 22.65 -5.44 13.61
C LEU A 348 23.65 -5.97 14.64
N ALA A 349 24.69 -5.21 14.95
CA ALA A 349 25.67 -5.60 15.97
C ALA A 349 25.03 -5.78 17.35
N SER A 350 24.12 -4.87 17.74
CA SER A 350 23.38 -4.96 19.00
C SER A 350 22.48 -6.20 19.01
N LEU A 351 21.68 -6.38 17.95
CA LEU A 351 20.75 -7.51 17.81
C LEU A 351 21.47 -8.86 17.83
N PHE A 352 22.60 -8.98 17.13
CA PHE A 352 23.41 -10.19 17.08
C PHE A 352 24.04 -10.52 18.43
N THR A 353 24.52 -9.50 19.16
CA THR A 353 25.18 -9.69 20.46
C THR A 353 24.16 -10.08 21.55
N GLU A 354 23.00 -9.44 21.55
CA GLU A 354 21.91 -9.75 22.49
C GLU A 354 21.30 -11.13 22.23
N ASN A 355 21.17 -11.51 20.95
CA ASN A 355 20.47 -12.71 20.51
C ASN A 355 21.39 -13.69 19.77
N LEU A 356 22.57 -13.97 20.32
CA LEU A 356 23.56 -14.90 19.76
C LEU A 356 23.05 -16.31 19.35
N PRO A 357 22.04 -16.95 19.99
CA PRO A 357 21.59 -18.26 19.51
C PRO A 357 20.79 -18.17 18.20
N ILE A 358 20.32 -16.99 17.80
CA ILE A 358 19.58 -16.79 16.55
C ILE A 358 20.58 -16.66 15.40
N LYS A 359 20.69 -17.72 14.61
CA LYS A 359 21.66 -17.82 13.52
C LYS A 359 21.29 -16.98 12.30
N ASN A 360 20.00 -16.81 12.05
CA ASN A 360 19.48 -16.33 10.76
C ASN A 360 18.61 -15.09 10.97
N TRP A 361 18.91 -14.05 10.20
CA TRP A 361 18.24 -12.75 10.28
C TRP A 361 17.71 -12.35 8.91
N LEU A 362 16.59 -11.65 8.94
CA LEU A 362 15.90 -11.16 7.75
C LEU A 362 15.90 -9.64 7.75
N LEU A 363 16.41 -9.04 6.69
CA LEU A 363 16.25 -7.63 6.39
C LEU A 363 15.04 -7.50 5.47
N LYS A 364 14.06 -6.69 5.86
CA LYS A 364 12.84 -6.50 5.08
C LYS A 364 12.63 -5.02 4.80
N ILE A 365 12.45 -4.66 3.54
CA ILE A 365 12.14 -3.30 3.13
C ILE A 365 10.70 -2.97 3.55
N ASP A 366 10.50 -1.82 4.19
CA ASP A 366 9.20 -1.48 4.80
C ASP A 366 8.10 -1.15 3.78
N HIS A 367 8.49 -0.77 2.56
CA HIS A 367 7.56 -0.29 1.56
C HIS A 367 6.87 -1.42 0.78
N ASN A 368 5.54 -1.35 0.70
CA ASN A 368 4.61 -2.16 -0.09
C ASN A 368 5.07 -3.58 -0.36
N ASN A 369 4.68 -4.55 0.48
CA ASN A 369 4.73 -6.01 0.27
C ASN A 369 4.82 -6.48 -1.22
N ILE A 370 5.98 -6.31 -1.87
CA ILE A 370 6.32 -6.95 -3.14
C ILE A 370 6.80 -8.36 -2.74
N ASP A 371 5.87 -9.15 -2.23
CA ASP A 371 6.03 -10.54 -1.77
C ASP A 371 7.46 -10.85 -1.25
N LYS A 372 8.15 -11.86 -1.80
CA LYS A 372 9.50 -12.29 -1.40
C LYS A 372 10.62 -11.35 -1.88
N HIS A 373 10.31 -10.36 -2.69
CA HIS A 373 11.30 -9.50 -3.38
C HIS A 373 11.89 -8.42 -2.48
N ALA A 374 11.15 -8.03 -1.45
CA ALA A 374 11.57 -7.03 -0.46
C ALA A 374 12.33 -7.62 0.74
N THR A 375 12.74 -8.89 0.70
CA THR A 375 13.42 -9.57 1.82
C THR A 375 14.83 -10.01 1.41
N ALA A 376 15.80 -9.76 2.28
CA ALA A 376 17.14 -10.32 2.21
C ALA A 376 17.45 -11.14 3.48
N PHE A 377 18.33 -12.12 3.32
CA PHE A 377 18.70 -13.07 4.35
C PHE A 377 20.17 -12.92 4.72
N ILE A 378 20.49 -12.98 6.00
CA ILE A 378 21.87 -12.99 6.49
C ILE A 378 22.02 -14.00 7.62
N SER A 379 23.15 -14.70 7.62
CA SER A 379 23.49 -15.68 8.66
C SER A 379 24.70 -15.23 9.45
N ILE A 380 24.57 -15.22 10.78
CA ILE A 380 25.64 -14.83 11.73
C ILE A 380 26.78 -15.86 11.70
N GLU A 381 26.55 -17.10 11.29
CA GLU A 381 27.59 -18.14 11.24
C GLU A 381 28.79 -17.77 10.35
N ASN A 382 28.61 -16.80 9.44
CA ASN A 382 29.68 -16.29 8.58
C ASN A 382 30.59 -15.25 9.27
N LEU A 383 30.28 -14.79 10.49
CA LEU A 383 31.17 -13.95 11.28
C LEU A 383 32.34 -14.79 11.82
N GLN A 384 33.56 -14.24 11.73
CA GLN A 384 34.74 -14.90 12.28
C GLN A 384 34.66 -14.94 13.80
N SER A 385 34.12 -13.89 14.40
CA SER A 385 33.91 -13.76 15.84
C SER A 385 32.77 -14.63 16.40
N PHE A 386 31.93 -15.29 15.58
CA PHE A 386 30.71 -15.96 16.07
C PHE A 386 30.99 -17.09 17.07
N LYS A 387 31.95 -17.98 16.78
CA LYS A 387 32.30 -19.09 17.67
C LYS A 387 32.82 -18.58 19.02
N TRP A 388 33.72 -17.61 18.96
CA TRP A 388 34.26 -16.95 20.15
C TRP A 388 33.17 -16.23 20.95
N ALA A 389 32.23 -15.54 20.29
CA ALA A 389 31.11 -14.86 20.93
C ALA A 389 30.17 -15.83 21.66
N LEU A 390 29.92 -17.01 21.09
CA LEU A 390 29.16 -18.08 21.75
C LEU A 390 29.86 -18.59 23.01
N GLU A 391 31.19 -18.77 22.96
CA GLU A 391 32.00 -19.17 24.12
C GLU A 391 31.96 -18.09 25.22
N GLN A 392 32.05 -16.81 24.87
CA GLN A 392 31.93 -15.72 25.83
C GLN A 392 30.56 -15.72 26.52
N ARG A 393 29.48 -15.93 25.76
CA ARG A 393 28.12 -16.03 26.33
C ARG A 393 27.98 -17.25 27.25
N GLN A 394 28.58 -18.39 26.90
CA GLN A 394 28.60 -19.57 27.75
C GLN A 394 29.38 -19.32 29.04
N TRP A 395 30.52 -18.63 28.97
CA TRP A 395 31.36 -18.30 30.11
C TRP A 395 30.67 -17.36 31.11
N HIS A 396 30.00 -16.31 30.61
CA HIS A 396 29.27 -15.38 31.47
C HIS A 396 27.94 -15.95 32.00
N GLY A 397 27.31 -16.87 31.24
CA GLY A 397 25.97 -17.39 31.52
C GLY A 397 24.85 -16.41 31.14
N ALA A 398 23.65 -16.95 30.85
CA ALA A 398 22.54 -16.18 30.27
C ALA A 398 22.12 -14.96 31.11
N ALA A 399 22.06 -15.09 32.44
CA ALA A 399 21.64 -14.01 33.33
C ALA A 399 22.63 -12.83 33.39
N ARG A 400 23.94 -13.09 33.30
CA ARG A 400 24.96 -12.02 33.29
C ARG A 400 25.13 -11.45 31.89
N TRP A 401 24.92 -12.25 30.85
CA TRP A 401 24.98 -11.81 29.45
C TRP A 401 23.96 -10.72 29.13
N ASN A 402 22.81 -10.68 29.81
CA ASN A 402 21.83 -9.60 29.64
C ASN A 402 22.33 -8.21 30.10
N LYS A 403 23.48 -8.12 30.77
CA LYS A 403 24.08 -6.84 31.19
C LYS A 403 25.02 -6.31 30.10
N LYS A 404 24.88 -5.02 29.76
CA LYS A 404 25.64 -4.36 28.68
C LYS A 404 27.17 -4.51 28.78
N TRP A 405 27.73 -4.43 29.98
CA TRP A 405 29.19 -4.56 30.19
C TRP A 405 29.74 -5.94 29.80
N ALA A 406 28.93 -7.01 29.90
CA ALA A 406 29.36 -8.36 29.52
C ALA A 406 29.38 -8.55 28.00
N GLN A 407 28.60 -7.74 27.28
CA GLN A 407 28.45 -7.77 25.84
C GLN A 407 29.42 -6.85 25.10
N GLU A 408 29.96 -5.83 25.77
CA GLU A 408 30.70 -4.72 25.15
C GLU A 408 31.88 -5.18 24.28
N THR A 409 32.70 -6.10 24.78
CA THR A 409 33.84 -6.65 24.03
C THR A 409 33.41 -7.44 22.79
N THR A 410 32.25 -8.10 22.87
CA THR A 410 31.68 -8.89 21.78
C THR A 410 31.00 -8.00 20.75
N TYR A 411 30.27 -6.99 21.21
CA TYR A 411 29.65 -5.97 20.37
C TYR A 411 30.67 -5.26 19.49
N VAL A 412 31.79 -4.78 20.06
CA VAL A 412 32.81 -4.06 19.30
C VAL A 412 33.44 -4.92 18.20
N LYS A 413 33.67 -6.22 18.47
CA LYS A 413 34.19 -7.16 17.48
C LYS A 413 33.16 -7.50 16.39
N ILE A 414 31.90 -7.69 16.76
CA ILE A 414 30.84 -7.94 15.78
C ILE A 414 30.65 -6.68 14.90
N LEU A 415 30.61 -5.49 15.50
CA LEU A 415 30.43 -4.22 14.79
C LEU A 415 31.49 -3.98 13.71
N SER A 416 32.75 -4.36 13.96
CA SER A 416 33.81 -4.23 12.94
C SER A 416 33.68 -5.22 11.78
N GLU A 417 33.00 -6.35 11.98
CA GLU A 417 32.78 -7.40 10.98
C GLU A 417 31.47 -7.23 10.19
N VAL A 418 30.45 -6.59 10.76
CA VAL A 418 29.10 -6.43 10.17
C VAL A 418 29.11 -5.79 8.75
N PRO A 419 29.88 -4.73 8.46
CA PRO A 419 29.90 -4.16 7.10
C PRO A 419 30.39 -5.17 6.04
N GLN A 420 31.41 -5.97 6.37
CA GLN A 420 31.94 -6.99 5.46
C GLN A 420 30.96 -8.16 5.30
N LEU A 421 30.27 -8.51 6.38
CA LEU A 421 29.21 -9.52 6.38
C LEU A 421 28.06 -9.11 5.44
N LEU A 422 27.59 -7.86 5.52
CA LEU A 422 26.54 -7.32 4.63
C LEU A 422 26.97 -7.35 3.17
N GLN A 423 28.23 -7.02 2.88
CA GLN A 423 28.73 -6.99 1.50
C GLN A 423 28.84 -8.39 0.88
N ARG A 424 29.34 -9.38 1.63
CA ARG A 424 29.71 -10.71 1.10
C ARG A 424 28.67 -11.80 1.32
N HIS A 425 27.90 -11.71 2.40
CA HIS A 425 27.06 -12.81 2.88
C HIS A 425 25.56 -12.48 2.92
N LEU A 426 25.17 -11.26 2.50
CA LEU A 426 23.76 -10.93 2.30
C LEU A 426 23.22 -11.71 1.09
N LYS A 427 22.39 -12.71 1.35
CA LYS A 427 21.72 -13.50 0.33
C LYS A 427 20.40 -12.85 0.00
N LEU A 428 20.29 -12.34 -1.22
CA LEU A 428 19.01 -11.93 -1.77
C LEU A 428 18.22 -13.19 -2.14
N PHE A 429 16.91 -13.18 -1.91
CA PHE A 429 16.07 -14.20 -2.53
C PHE A 429 16.22 -14.08 -4.05
N PRO A 430 16.24 -15.21 -4.81
CA PRO A 430 16.51 -15.20 -6.25
C PRO A 430 15.42 -14.40 -6.96
N ASN A 431 15.71 -13.13 -7.19
CA ASN A 431 14.74 -12.14 -7.62
C ASN A 431 15.45 -11.22 -8.61
N SER A 432 14.84 -11.02 -9.77
CA SER A 432 15.27 -10.09 -10.83
C SER A 432 15.12 -8.61 -10.45
N PHE A 433 14.73 -8.30 -9.21
CA PHE A 433 14.50 -6.94 -8.69
C PHE A 433 15.76 -6.23 -8.21
N TYR A 434 16.60 -6.94 -7.45
CA TYR A 434 17.83 -6.41 -6.87
C TYR A 434 18.97 -7.29 -7.34
N THR A 435 19.84 -6.72 -8.17
CA THR A 435 20.94 -7.44 -8.82
C THR A 435 22.11 -7.72 -7.88
N ASP A 436 22.21 -6.94 -6.81
CA ASP A 436 23.39 -6.85 -5.95
C ASP A 436 22.99 -6.42 -4.53
N SER A 437 23.83 -6.76 -3.55
CA SER A 437 23.59 -6.41 -2.15
C SER A 437 23.55 -4.89 -1.93
N THR A 438 24.31 -4.13 -2.70
CA THR A 438 24.34 -2.66 -2.61
C THR A 438 23.02 -2.04 -3.04
N SER A 439 22.47 -2.39 -4.20
CA SER A 439 21.16 -1.87 -4.63
C SER A 439 20.03 -2.23 -3.67
N PHE A 440 20.05 -3.43 -3.06
CA PHE A 440 19.10 -3.79 -2.01
C PHE A 440 19.24 -2.90 -0.78
N ILE A 441 20.46 -2.67 -0.28
CA ILE A 441 20.68 -1.86 0.91
C ILE A 441 20.32 -0.40 0.65
N GLU A 442 20.64 0.15 -0.53
CA GLU A 442 20.20 1.50 -0.90
C GLU A 442 18.68 1.64 -0.88
N ALA A 443 17.96 0.65 -1.41
CA ALA A 443 16.50 0.62 -1.37
C ALA A 443 15.97 0.44 0.07
N PHE A 444 16.62 -0.41 0.87
CA PHE A 444 16.29 -0.61 2.29
C PHE A 444 16.42 0.69 3.08
N LEU A 445 17.52 1.43 2.93
CA LEU A 445 17.75 2.69 3.64
C LEU A 445 16.83 3.82 3.15
N LYS A 446 16.52 3.86 1.85
CA LYS A 446 15.58 4.83 1.28
C LYS A 446 14.15 4.62 1.79
N HIS A 447 13.80 3.39 2.11
CA HIS A 447 12.45 2.98 2.48
C HIS A 447 12.35 2.44 3.91
N GLY A 448 13.37 2.64 4.76
CA GLY A 448 13.49 2.04 6.09
C GLY A 448 12.61 2.69 7.15
N LYS A 449 11.29 2.73 6.90
CA LYS A 449 10.28 3.22 7.84
C LYS A 449 9.84 2.15 8.84
#